data_AF-A0A925XCV3-F1
#
_entry.id   AF-A0A925XCV3-F1
#
_cell.length_a   1.000
_cell.length_b   1.000
_cell.length_c   1.000
_cell.angle_alpha   90.00
_cell.angle_beta   90.00
_cell.angle_gamma   90.00
#
_symmetry.space_group_name_H-M   'P 1'
#
loop_
_entity.id
_entity.type
_entity.pdbx_description
1 polymer ?
#
loop_
_entity_poly.entity_id
_entity_poly.type
_entity_poly.pdbx_seq_one_letter_code
_entity_poly.pdbx_strand_id
1 'polypeptide(L)'
;PLAVKLQAEDNRYLERSLRRITQTSGEIHQLLLLPQKIDKQQLVYLTSALKKDIDEFFERTPLILVMHLPKAKSALATADQFYGVCEHFIDVVNNGNDVDEVLDSFKYIEQAEKSFNEVYNQIDSDRAAAVLQRIDQTVGTIRTALQLQREDFNRPAANDLAASIENLTEQLDYATKRWLNEDRQPFAKVCLQETARLADAAAVLHQDLVRGAPISQLRQEIDELYDNWRAVYGYLVKCQTQDRPTLGRLSSRLTPALVELRTMITQ
;
A
#
# COMPACT_ATOMS: atom_id res chain seq x y z
N PRO A 1 30.16 12.17 -6.74
CA PRO A 1 31.03 13.23 -7.34
C PRO A 1 30.54 13.79 -8.69
N LEU A 2 29.97 12.96 -9.59
CA LEU A 2 29.33 13.43 -10.83
C LEU A 2 27.88 13.90 -10.65
N ALA A 3 27.11 13.26 -9.76
CA ALA A 3 25.72 13.63 -9.47
C ALA A 3 25.58 15.09 -8.98
N VAL A 4 26.49 15.54 -8.12
CA VAL A 4 26.53 16.92 -7.59
C VAL A 4 26.79 17.95 -8.70
N LYS A 5 27.55 17.60 -9.75
CA LYS A 5 27.78 18.48 -10.89
C LYS A 5 26.59 18.54 -11.85
N LEU A 6 25.77 17.48 -11.89
CA LEU A 6 24.56 17.41 -12.71
C LEU A 6 23.36 18.12 -12.06
N GLN A 7 23.36 18.26 -10.73
CA GLN A 7 22.35 19.03 -9.99
C GLN A 7 22.45 20.55 -10.22
N ALA A 8 23.61 21.06 -10.67
CA ALA A 8 23.83 22.48 -10.92
C ALA A 8 23.27 22.97 -12.28
N GLU A 9 22.90 22.05 -13.18
CA GLU A 9 22.31 22.35 -14.48
C GLU A 9 20.80 22.09 -14.40
N ASP A 10 20.01 23.16 -14.25
CA ASP A 10 18.54 23.15 -14.15
C ASP A 10 17.90 22.72 -15.48
N ASN A 11 18.01 21.43 -15.80
CA ASN A 11 17.56 20.84 -17.05
C ASN A 11 16.56 19.71 -16.76
N ARG A 12 15.29 19.92 -17.17
CA ARG A 12 14.18 18.96 -17.01
C ARG A 12 14.48 17.54 -17.52
N TYR A 13 15.37 17.39 -18.50
CA TYR A 13 15.78 16.07 -19.00
C TYR A 13 16.74 15.36 -18.03
N LEU A 14 17.59 16.11 -17.32
CA LEU A 14 18.46 15.59 -16.27
C LEU A 14 17.65 15.18 -15.04
N GLU A 15 16.63 15.96 -14.66
CA GLU A 15 15.74 15.62 -13.54
C GLU A 15 15.01 14.29 -13.77
N ARG A 16 14.42 14.10 -14.95
CA ARG A 16 13.76 12.83 -15.33
C ARG A 16 14.74 11.65 -15.35
N SER A 17 15.95 11.87 -15.85
CA SER A 17 16.98 10.83 -15.91
C SER A 17 17.48 10.46 -14.51
N LEU A 18 17.67 11.44 -13.63
CA LEU A 18 18.03 11.24 -12.23
C LEU A 18 16.93 10.50 -11.46
N ARG A 19 15.65 10.89 -11.61
CA ARG A 19 14.53 10.14 -11.01
C ARG A 19 14.51 8.68 -11.47
N ARG A 20 14.69 8.44 -12.77
CA ARG A 20 14.72 7.07 -13.34
C ARG A 20 15.92 6.26 -12.84
N ILE A 21 17.11 6.86 -12.79
CA ILE A 21 18.32 6.22 -12.24
C ILE A 21 18.12 5.88 -10.76
N THR A 22 17.47 6.76 -10.01
CA THR A 22 17.19 6.56 -8.59
C THR A 22 16.20 5.42 -8.37
N GLN A 23 15.14 5.37 -9.17
CA GLN A 23 14.17 4.28 -9.15
C GLN A 23 14.84 2.93 -9.50
N THR A 24 15.61 2.89 -10.60
CA THR A 24 16.36 1.68 -10.99
C THR A 24 17.43 1.30 -9.97
N SER A 25 18.07 2.26 -9.30
CA SER A 25 19.01 2.00 -8.21
C SER A 25 18.30 1.38 -7.00
N GLY A 26 17.10 1.87 -6.65
CA GLY A 26 16.21 1.26 -5.66
C GLY A 26 15.88 -0.20 -5.99
N GLU A 27 15.43 -0.45 -7.22
CA GLU A 27 15.10 -1.79 -7.73
C GLU A 27 16.33 -2.72 -7.71
N ILE A 28 17.51 -2.24 -8.12
CA ILE A 28 18.76 -3.02 -8.10
C ILE A 28 19.19 -3.36 -6.66
N HIS A 29 19.10 -2.42 -5.72
CA HIS A 29 19.45 -2.69 -4.33
C HIS A 29 18.48 -3.69 -3.68
N GLN A 30 17.19 -3.62 -4.03
CA GLN A 30 16.19 -4.61 -3.62
C GLN A 30 16.53 -6.01 -4.17
N LEU A 31 16.94 -6.10 -5.44
CA LEU A 31 17.36 -7.38 -6.05
C LEU A 31 18.66 -7.95 -5.45
N LEU A 32 19.55 -7.07 -4.98
CA LEU A 32 20.85 -7.46 -4.43
C LEU A 32 20.86 -7.57 -2.89
N LEU A 33 19.73 -7.35 -2.21
CA LEU A 33 19.61 -7.36 -0.74
C LEU A 33 20.66 -6.47 -0.04
N LEU A 34 21.07 -5.39 -0.71
CA LEU A 34 22.05 -4.46 -0.14
C LEU A 34 21.30 -3.44 0.74
N PRO A 35 21.73 -3.21 1.99
CA PRO A 35 21.15 -2.18 2.82
C PRO A 35 21.38 -0.82 2.14
N GLN A 36 20.32 -0.22 1.60
CA GLN A 36 20.38 1.16 1.17
C GLN A 36 20.52 2.02 2.41
N LYS A 37 21.43 2.99 2.38
CA LYS A 37 21.40 4.08 3.36
C LYS A 37 20.54 5.18 2.76
N ILE A 38 19.67 5.77 3.57
CA ILE A 38 18.91 6.96 3.18
C ILE A 38 19.92 8.03 2.74
N ASP A 39 19.93 8.36 1.46
CA ASP A 39 20.78 9.42 0.93
C ASP A 39 20.10 10.77 1.16
N LYS A 40 20.60 11.52 2.14
CA LYS A 40 20.08 12.85 2.49
C LYS A 40 20.13 13.81 1.29
N GLN A 41 21.14 13.72 0.42
CA GLN A 41 21.21 14.59 -0.76
C GLN A 41 20.13 14.25 -1.78
N GLN A 42 19.78 12.96 -1.88
CA GLN A 42 18.67 12.50 -2.71
C GLN A 42 17.33 12.96 -2.16
N LEU A 43 17.11 12.90 -0.85
CA LEU A 43 15.89 13.40 -0.22
C LEU A 43 15.71 14.90 -0.42
N VAL A 44 16.75 15.70 -0.18
CA VAL A 44 16.74 17.16 -0.42
C VAL A 44 16.40 17.48 -1.87
N TYR A 45 16.94 16.71 -2.82
CA TYR A 45 16.60 16.86 -4.23
C TYR A 45 15.12 16.53 -4.50
N LEU A 46 14.62 15.41 -3.97
CA LEU A 46 13.22 15.01 -4.15
C LEU A 46 12.23 15.98 -3.51
N THR A 47 12.54 16.54 -2.33
CA THR A 47 11.71 17.56 -1.67
C THR A 47 11.72 18.88 -2.43
N SER A 48 12.85 19.29 -3.00
CA SER A 48 12.90 20.47 -3.87
C SER A 48 12.05 20.30 -5.13
N ALA A 49 12.05 19.10 -5.70
CA ALA A 49 11.23 18.76 -6.85
C ALA A 49 9.73 18.72 -6.49
N LEU A 50 9.39 18.18 -5.32
CA LEU A 50 8.02 18.18 -4.79
C LEU A 50 7.50 19.61 -4.61
N LYS A 51 8.30 20.50 -4.00
CA LYS A 51 7.95 21.92 -3.85
C LYS A 51 7.62 22.57 -5.18
N LYS A 52 8.49 22.39 -6.17
CA LYS A 52 8.33 22.93 -7.53
C LYS A 52 7.07 22.41 -8.22
N ASP A 53 6.79 21.11 -8.12
CA ASP A 53 5.58 20.50 -8.70
C ASP A 53 4.31 20.99 -7.98
N ILE A 54 4.35 21.23 -6.66
CA ILE A 54 3.24 21.79 -5.88
C ILE A 54 2.99 23.27 -6.25
N ASP A 55 4.03 24.10 -6.24
CA ASP A 55 3.91 25.52 -6.62
C ASP A 55 3.35 25.65 -8.05
N GLU A 56 3.84 24.83 -8.99
CA GLU A 56 3.33 24.76 -10.36
C GLU A 56 1.85 24.35 -10.41
N PHE A 57 1.39 23.47 -9.52
CA PHE A 57 -0.01 23.06 -9.45
C PHE A 57 -0.90 24.24 -9.03
N PHE A 58 -0.51 24.96 -7.99
CA PHE A 58 -1.27 26.10 -7.47
C PHE A 58 -1.28 27.28 -8.44
N GLU A 59 -0.18 27.55 -9.14
CA GLU A 59 -0.13 28.55 -10.21
C GLU A 59 -1.06 28.22 -11.38
N ARG A 60 -1.22 26.93 -11.69
CA ARG A 60 -1.99 26.45 -12.85
C ARG A 60 -3.44 26.09 -12.54
N THR A 61 -3.83 26.16 -11.28
CA THR A 61 -5.17 25.85 -10.80
C THR A 61 -5.86 27.13 -10.35
N PRO A 62 -6.29 28.01 -11.29
CA PRO A 62 -6.99 29.23 -10.94
C PRO A 62 -8.31 28.90 -10.21
N LEU A 63 -8.76 29.84 -9.39
CA LEU A 63 -9.98 29.73 -8.58
C LEU A 63 -11.21 29.29 -9.40
N ILE A 64 -11.26 29.68 -10.67
CA ILE A 64 -12.33 29.28 -11.58
C ILE A 64 -12.37 27.77 -11.84
N LEU A 65 -11.24 27.09 -11.95
CA LEU A 65 -11.21 25.62 -12.08
C LEU A 65 -11.65 24.95 -10.78
N VAL A 66 -11.24 25.50 -9.64
CA VAL A 66 -11.60 25.00 -8.31
C VAL A 66 -13.11 25.08 -8.06
N MET A 67 -13.77 26.14 -8.54
CA MET A 67 -15.23 26.31 -8.41
C MET A 67 -16.04 25.27 -9.17
N HIS A 68 -15.48 24.68 -10.24
CA HIS A 68 -16.16 23.65 -11.03
C HIS A 68 -15.96 22.23 -10.47
N LEU A 69 -15.15 22.07 -9.41
CA LEU A 69 -14.96 20.77 -8.78
C LEU A 69 -16.23 20.35 -8.01
N PRO A 70 -16.58 19.04 -8.00
CA PRO A 70 -17.72 18.53 -7.24
C PRO A 70 -17.62 18.84 -5.74
N LYS A 71 -16.39 18.91 -5.23
CA LYS A 71 -16.05 19.21 -3.84
C LYS A 71 -15.45 20.63 -3.67
N ALA A 72 -15.88 21.61 -4.47
CA ALA A 72 -15.34 22.98 -4.45
C ALA A 72 -15.30 23.62 -3.05
N LYS A 73 -16.28 23.33 -2.18
CA LYS A 73 -16.34 23.85 -0.80
C LYS A 73 -15.20 23.40 0.11
N SER A 74 -14.68 22.19 -0.10
CA SER A 74 -13.56 21.65 0.69
C SER A 74 -12.22 21.80 -0.03
N ALA A 75 -12.22 22.29 -1.27
CA ALA A 75 -11.04 22.27 -2.12
C ALA A 75 -9.90 23.11 -1.57
N LEU A 76 -10.14 24.39 -1.29
CA LEU A 76 -9.13 25.29 -0.73
C LEU A 76 -8.57 24.80 0.61
N ALA A 77 -9.44 24.37 1.53
CA ALA A 77 -9.00 23.86 2.82
C ALA A 77 -8.12 22.60 2.69
N THR A 78 -8.46 21.70 1.77
CA THR A 78 -7.66 20.50 1.50
C THR A 78 -6.33 20.86 0.84
N ALA A 79 -6.32 21.85 -0.04
CA ALA A 79 -5.13 22.33 -0.72
C ALA A 79 -4.16 23.02 0.26
N ASP A 80 -4.67 23.90 1.12
CA ASP A 80 -3.89 24.58 2.17
C ASP A 80 -3.28 23.56 3.14
N GLN A 81 -4.05 22.55 3.54
CA GLN A 81 -3.56 21.47 4.39
C GLN A 81 -2.43 20.68 3.70
N PHE A 82 -2.62 20.28 2.44
CA PHE A 82 -1.60 19.55 1.69
C PHE A 82 -0.33 20.38 1.48
N TYR A 83 -0.48 21.65 1.13
CA TYR A 83 0.64 22.58 0.97
C TYR A 83 1.43 22.73 2.28
N GLY A 84 0.74 22.99 3.39
CA GLY A 84 1.39 23.17 4.70
C GLY A 84 2.13 21.93 5.18
N VAL A 85 1.58 20.74 4.94
CA VAL A 85 2.23 19.47 5.30
C VAL A 85 3.48 19.22 4.45
N CYS A 86 3.43 19.54 3.15
CA CYS A 86 4.59 19.44 2.27
C CYS A 86 5.70 20.44 2.63
N GLU A 87 5.36 21.70 2.93
CA GLU A 87 6.34 22.70 3.41
C GLU A 87 6.99 22.26 4.72
N HIS A 88 6.20 21.78 5.68
CA HIS A 88 6.73 21.25 6.93
C HIS A 88 7.72 20.09 6.70
N PHE A 89 7.39 19.14 5.80
CA PHE A 89 8.30 18.05 5.46
C PHE A 89 9.58 18.53 4.77
N ILE A 90 9.48 19.51 3.87
CA ILE A 90 10.64 20.12 3.22
C ILE A 90 11.57 20.75 4.28
N ASP A 91 11.00 21.46 5.24
CA ASP A 91 11.75 22.06 6.35
C ASP A 91 12.41 21.00 7.23
N VAL A 92 11.70 19.91 7.56
CA VAL A 92 12.25 18.79 8.34
C VAL A 92 13.37 18.09 7.59
N VAL A 93 13.27 17.88 6.27
CA VAL A 93 14.34 17.25 5.47
C VAL A 93 15.57 18.17 5.35
N ASN A 94 15.37 19.48 5.23
CA ASN A 94 16.45 20.45 5.09
C ASN A 94 17.17 20.72 6.42
N ASN A 95 16.42 20.82 7.52
CA ASN A 95 16.95 21.19 8.84
C ASN A 95 17.26 19.97 9.73
N GLY A 96 16.57 18.85 9.50
CA GLY A 96 16.60 17.68 10.36
C GLY A 96 17.88 16.88 10.22
N ASN A 97 18.40 16.46 11.37
CA ASN A 97 19.44 15.42 11.48
C ASN A 97 18.86 14.08 11.96
N ASP A 98 17.58 14.07 12.34
CA ASP A 98 16.88 12.90 12.84
C ASP A 98 16.04 12.25 11.73
N VAL A 99 16.25 10.95 11.54
CA VAL A 99 15.54 10.16 10.53
C VAL A 99 14.11 9.89 10.98
N ASP A 100 13.86 9.74 12.28
CA ASP A 100 12.53 9.43 12.81
C ASP A 100 11.57 10.60 12.58
N GLU A 101 12.06 11.83 12.75
CA GLU A 101 11.30 13.06 12.48
C GLU A 101 10.94 13.21 11.00
N VAL A 102 11.85 12.80 10.09
CA VAL A 102 11.60 12.78 8.64
C VAL A 102 10.54 11.72 8.28
N LEU A 103 10.58 10.54 8.91
CA LEU A 103 9.62 9.48 8.67
C LEU A 103 8.23 9.84 9.19
N ASP A 104 8.14 10.41 10.39
CA ASP A 104 6.88 10.86 10.98
C ASP A 104 6.25 12.02 10.21
N SER A 105 7.06 13.00 9.79
CA SER A 105 6.58 14.11 8.96
C SER A 105 6.04 13.64 7.60
N PHE A 106 6.64 12.60 7.00
CA PHE A 106 6.15 12.03 5.74
C PHE A 106 4.78 11.33 5.87
N LYS A 107 4.46 10.70 7.01
CA LYS A 107 3.13 10.07 7.23
C LYS A 107 1.99 11.08 7.04
N TYR A 108 2.20 12.33 7.45
CA TYR A 108 1.22 13.39 7.24
C TYR A 108 1.04 13.72 5.75
N ILE A 109 2.10 13.66 4.94
CA ILE A 109 2.00 13.84 3.48
C ILE A 109 1.08 12.76 2.89
N GLU A 110 1.27 11.49 3.24
CA GLU A 110 0.47 10.40 2.67
C GLU A 110 -1.03 10.55 2.99
N GLN A 111 -1.34 10.99 4.20
CA GLN A 111 -2.72 11.25 4.60
C GLN A 111 -3.30 12.44 3.84
N ALA A 112 -2.55 13.54 3.71
CA ALA A 112 -2.99 14.74 3.03
C ALA A 112 -3.10 14.56 1.50
N GLU A 113 -2.18 13.80 0.89
CA GLU A 113 -2.17 13.43 -0.54
C GLU A 113 -3.47 12.70 -0.91
N LYS A 114 -3.91 11.75 -0.09
CA LYS A 114 -5.17 11.02 -0.33
C LYS A 114 -6.37 11.97 -0.39
N SER A 115 -6.51 12.84 0.61
CA SER A 115 -7.59 13.82 0.66
C SER A 115 -7.51 14.81 -0.50
N PHE A 116 -6.31 15.23 -0.86
CA PHE A 116 -6.05 16.12 -1.99
C PHE A 116 -6.49 15.49 -3.33
N ASN A 117 -6.06 14.26 -3.59
CA ASN A 117 -6.45 13.53 -4.80
C ASN A 117 -7.95 13.24 -4.88
N GLU A 118 -8.61 12.94 -3.76
CA GLU A 118 -10.07 12.76 -3.72
C GLU A 118 -10.88 14.00 -4.10
N VAL A 119 -10.27 15.19 -4.01
CA VAL A 119 -10.89 16.48 -4.34
C VAL A 119 -10.50 16.93 -5.75
N TYR A 120 -9.23 16.76 -6.13
CA TYR A 120 -8.65 17.36 -7.34
C TYR A 120 -8.50 16.40 -8.53
N ASN A 121 -8.74 15.09 -8.36
CA ASN A 121 -8.72 14.10 -9.44
C ASN A 121 -9.61 14.50 -10.64
N GLN A 122 -10.78 15.09 -10.37
CA GLN A 122 -11.76 15.44 -11.40
C GLN A 122 -11.54 16.84 -11.99
N ILE A 123 -10.32 17.37 -11.93
CA ILE A 123 -10.02 18.68 -12.49
C ILE A 123 -10.08 18.66 -14.02
N ASP A 124 -10.90 19.54 -14.59
CA ASP A 124 -11.08 19.67 -16.04
C ASP A 124 -9.97 20.53 -16.66
N SER A 125 -8.73 20.04 -16.55
CA SER A 125 -7.53 20.68 -17.10
C SER A 125 -6.41 19.67 -17.25
N ASP A 126 -6.09 19.31 -18.49
CA ASP A 126 -4.98 18.39 -18.82
C ASP A 126 -3.64 18.85 -18.21
N ARG A 127 -3.44 20.17 -18.13
CA ARG A 127 -2.22 20.74 -17.55
C ARG A 127 -2.18 20.56 -16.03
N ALA A 128 -3.31 20.71 -15.34
CA ALA A 128 -3.37 20.51 -13.89
C ALA A 128 -3.31 19.02 -13.53
N ALA A 129 -4.00 18.17 -14.30
CA ALA A 129 -3.93 16.72 -14.15
C ALA A 129 -2.50 16.18 -14.34
N ALA A 130 -1.75 16.69 -15.33
CA ALA A 130 -0.35 16.31 -15.54
C ALA A 130 0.59 16.76 -14.42
N VAL A 131 0.26 17.84 -13.69
CA VAL A 131 1.03 18.26 -12.51
C VAL A 131 0.66 17.40 -11.30
N LEU A 132 -0.63 17.10 -11.10
CA LEU A 132 -1.12 16.22 -10.05
C LEU A 132 -0.49 14.82 -10.14
N GLN A 133 -0.43 14.24 -11.34
CA GLN A 133 0.26 12.97 -11.57
C GLN A 133 1.77 13.04 -11.25
N ARG A 134 2.43 14.19 -11.46
CA ARG A 134 3.84 14.37 -11.10
C ARG A 134 4.03 14.46 -9.58
N ILE A 135 3.09 15.10 -8.88
CA ILE A 135 3.09 15.14 -7.41
C ILE A 135 3.00 13.70 -6.88
N ASP A 136 2.03 12.90 -7.34
CA ASP A 136 1.87 11.50 -6.94
C ASP A 136 3.14 10.66 -7.19
N GLN A 137 3.75 10.84 -8.36
CA GLN A 137 5.00 10.16 -8.71
C GLN A 137 6.16 10.57 -7.79
N THR A 138 6.22 11.86 -7.42
CA THR A 138 7.28 12.39 -6.55
C THR A 138 7.10 11.89 -5.13
N VAL A 139 5.88 11.91 -4.58
CA VAL A 139 5.56 11.33 -3.28
C VAL A 139 5.86 9.84 -3.25
N GLY A 140 5.49 9.09 -4.30
CA GLY A 140 5.85 7.66 -4.43
C GLY A 140 7.37 7.40 -4.49
N THR A 141 8.12 8.30 -5.12
CA THR A 141 9.60 8.22 -5.17
C THR A 141 10.21 8.51 -3.81
N ILE A 142 9.69 9.51 -3.08
CA ILE A 142 10.11 9.83 -1.71
C ILE A 142 9.80 8.66 -0.77
N ARG A 143 8.61 8.05 -0.87
CA ARG A 143 8.23 6.84 -0.11
C ARG A 143 9.26 5.72 -0.28
N THR A 144 9.66 5.46 -1.52
CA THR A 144 10.68 4.45 -1.84
C THR A 144 12.05 4.85 -1.28
N ALA A 145 12.45 6.12 -1.44
CA ALA A 145 13.74 6.64 -0.98
C ALA A 145 13.88 6.67 0.55
N LEU A 146 12.78 6.92 1.27
CA LEU A 146 12.70 6.88 2.72
C LEU A 146 12.69 5.45 3.28
N GLN A 147 12.70 4.43 2.43
CA GLN A 147 12.52 3.05 2.85
C GLN A 147 11.29 2.90 3.75
N LEU A 148 10.20 3.61 3.45
CA LEU A 148 8.91 3.39 4.13
C LEU A 148 8.26 2.06 3.75
N GLN A 149 9.03 1.12 3.19
CA GLN A 149 8.87 -0.28 3.55
C GLN A 149 9.29 -0.40 5.01
N ARG A 150 8.32 -0.22 5.94
CA ARG A 150 8.48 -0.46 7.38
C ARG A 150 9.58 -1.48 7.61
N GLU A 151 10.62 -1.11 8.37
CA GLU A 151 11.72 -2.01 8.73
C GLU A 151 11.23 -3.30 9.43
N ASP A 152 9.94 -3.39 9.81
CA ASP A 152 9.30 -4.60 10.36
C ASP A 152 8.49 -5.45 9.36
N PHE A 153 8.11 -4.93 8.17
CA PHE A 153 7.30 -5.72 7.22
C PHE A 153 8.19 -6.58 6.32
N ASN A 154 8.56 -7.76 6.83
CA ASN A 154 9.23 -8.79 6.05
C ASN A 154 8.28 -9.37 4.98
N ARG A 155 8.19 -8.69 3.83
CA ARG A 155 7.36 -9.09 2.69
C ARG A 155 7.68 -10.52 2.19
N PRO A 156 8.95 -10.96 2.09
CA PRO A 156 9.25 -12.36 1.78
C PRO A 156 8.58 -13.35 2.74
N ALA A 157 8.70 -13.14 4.06
CA ALA A 157 8.06 -13.99 5.05
C ALA A 157 6.51 -13.91 4.99
N ALA A 158 5.96 -12.71 4.74
CA ALA A 158 4.52 -12.55 4.55
C ALA A 158 4.02 -13.28 3.29
N ASN A 159 4.83 -13.31 2.24
CA ASN A 159 4.52 -14.01 0.99
C ASN A 159 4.49 -15.54 1.20
N ASP A 160 5.50 -16.09 1.88
CA ASP A 160 5.56 -17.52 2.22
C ASP A 160 4.37 -17.92 3.10
N LEU A 161 4.00 -17.07 4.06
CA LEU A 161 2.86 -17.28 4.93
C LEU A 161 1.53 -17.19 4.17
N ALA A 162 1.38 -16.22 3.26
CA ALA A 162 0.19 -16.09 2.41
C ALA A 162 0.01 -17.28 1.46
N ALA A 163 1.10 -17.77 0.85
CA ALA A 163 1.08 -18.99 0.05
C ALA A 163 0.66 -20.22 0.88
N SER A 164 1.12 -20.32 2.14
CA SER A 164 0.67 -21.36 3.05
C SER A 164 -0.82 -21.22 3.40
N ILE A 165 -1.32 -20.00 3.58
CA ILE A 165 -2.74 -19.73 3.86
C ILE A 165 -3.60 -20.11 2.66
N GLU A 166 -3.22 -19.69 1.45
CA GLU A 166 -3.91 -20.07 0.20
C GLU A 166 -4.06 -21.59 0.10
N ASN A 167 -2.95 -22.33 0.20
CA ASN A 167 -2.96 -23.79 0.15
C ASN A 167 -3.82 -24.43 1.27
N LEU A 168 -3.81 -23.87 2.48
CA LEU A 168 -4.68 -24.35 3.57
C LEU A 168 -6.16 -24.09 3.28
N THR A 169 -6.50 -22.94 2.69
CA THR A 169 -7.89 -22.60 2.33
C THR A 169 -8.41 -23.44 1.17
N GLU A 170 -7.57 -23.79 0.19
CA GLU A 170 -7.92 -24.73 -0.89
C GLU A 170 -8.19 -26.14 -0.34
N GLN A 171 -7.31 -26.64 0.53
CA GLN A 171 -7.50 -27.94 1.19
C GLN A 171 -8.77 -27.96 2.04
N LEU A 172 -9.09 -26.84 2.69
CA LEU A 172 -10.31 -26.68 3.48
C LEU A 172 -11.56 -26.68 2.60
N ASP A 173 -11.54 -25.97 1.48
CA ASP A 173 -12.63 -25.96 0.52
C ASP A 173 -12.90 -27.36 -0.04
N TYR A 174 -11.85 -28.09 -0.42
CA TYR A 174 -11.97 -29.49 -0.84
C TYR A 174 -12.58 -30.39 0.26
N ALA A 175 -12.08 -30.29 1.50
CA ALA A 175 -12.58 -31.08 2.62
C ALA A 175 -14.04 -30.74 2.95
N THR A 176 -14.43 -29.47 2.83
CA THR A 176 -15.80 -29.01 3.08
C THR A 176 -16.76 -29.48 1.99
N LYS A 177 -16.34 -29.45 0.72
CA LYS A 177 -17.07 -30.04 -0.41
C LYS A 177 -17.31 -31.53 -0.20
N ARG A 178 -16.29 -32.28 0.24
CA ARG A 178 -16.43 -33.70 0.55
C ARG A 178 -17.45 -33.94 1.67
N TRP A 179 -17.27 -33.25 2.80
CA TRP A 179 -18.16 -33.38 3.95
C TRP A 179 -19.63 -33.10 3.57
N LEU A 180 -19.90 -31.97 2.92
CA LEU A 180 -21.29 -31.56 2.61
C LEU A 180 -21.93 -32.35 1.46
N ASN A 181 -21.13 -33.07 0.67
CA ASN A 181 -21.65 -34.05 -0.28
C ASN A 181 -22.13 -35.32 0.41
N GLU A 182 -21.45 -35.75 1.49
CA GLU A 182 -21.82 -36.93 2.28
C GLU A 182 -22.93 -36.63 3.31
N ASP A 183 -22.90 -35.43 3.89
CA ASP A 183 -23.82 -34.98 4.93
C ASP A 183 -24.56 -33.71 4.49
N ARG A 184 -25.78 -33.90 3.96
CA ARG A 184 -26.61 -32.80 3.46
C ARG A 184 -27.19 -31.98 4.59
N GLN A 185 -26.49 -30.91 4.93
CA GLN A 185 -26.92 -29.93 5.91
C GLN A 185 -27.75 -28.80 5.28
N PRO A 186 -28.72 -28.19 6.01
CA PRO A 186 -29.54 -27.10 5.50
C PRO A 186 -28.72 -25.84 5.16
N PHE A 187 -27.55 -25.68 5.78
CA PHE A 187 -26.62 -24.58 5.52
C PHE A 187 -25.55 -24.92 4.46
N ALA A 188 -25.60 -26.11 3.83
CA ALA A 188 -24.54 -26.60 2.96
C ALA A 188 -24.20 -25.62 1.84
N LYS A 189 -25.21 -25.08 1.15
CA LYS A 189 -25.01 -24.13 0.05
C LYS A 189 -24.27 -22.86 0.50
N VAL A 190 -24.65 -22.31 1.65
CA VAL A 190 -24.03 -21.10 2.21
C VAL A 190 -22.60 -21.40 2.65
N CYS A 191 -22.38 -22.51 3.36
CA CYS A 191 -21.04 -22.91 3.79
C CYS A 191 -20.08 -23.12 2.61
N LEU A 192 -20.53 -23.75 1.52
CA LEU A 192 -19.71 -23.93 0.30
C LEU A 192 -19.37 -22.60 -0.40
N GLN A 193 -20.29 -21.64 -0.36
CA GLN A 193 -20.05 -20.31 -0.92
C GLN A 193 -19.02 -19.54 -0.08
N GLU A 194 -19.15 -19.58 1.24
CA GLU A 194 -18.20 -18.91 2.15
C GLU A 194 -16.81 -19.55 2.12
N THR A 195 -16.71 -20.89 2.00
CA THR A 195 -15.39 -21.56 1.86
C THR A 195 -14.72 -21.25 0.53
N ALA A 196 -15.48 -21.21 -0.57
CA ALA A 196 -14.95 -20.81 -1.87
C ALA A 196 -14.48 -19.35 -1.84
N ARG A 197 -15.29 -18.45 -1.28
CA ARG A 197 -14.94 -17.02 -1.12
C ARG A 197 -13.68 -16.83 -0.28
N LEU A 198 -13.51 -17.62 0.78
CA LEU A 198 -12.30 -17.59 1.61
C LEU A 198 -11.05 -18.00 0.80
N ALA A 199 -11.15 -19.06 -0.01
CA ALA A 199 -10.05 -19.51 -0.85
C ALA A 199 -9.70 -18.47 -1.94
N ASP A 200 -10.71 -17.90 -2.60
CA ASP A 200 -10.52 -16.85 -3.60
C ASP A 200 -9.86 -15.60 -2.99
N ALA A 201 -10.31 -15.18 -1.80
CA ALA A 201 -9.72 -14.04 -1.08
C ALA A 201 -8.25 -14.30 -0.68
N ALA A 202 -7.92 -15.53 -0.26
CA ALA A 202 -6.54 -15.90 0.06
C ALA A 202 -5.63 -15.87 -1.18
N ALA A 203 -6.13 -16.34 -2.32
CA ALA A 203 -5.41 -16.31 -3.59
C ALA A 203 -5.17 -14.88 -4.08
N VAL A 204 -6.17 -14.00 -3.97
CA VAL A 204 -6.03 -12.56 -4.30
C VAL A 204 -4.97 -11.91 -3.43
N LEU A 205 -5.05 -12.10 -2.11
CA LEU A 205 -4.07 -11.54 -1.16
C LEU A 205 -2.63 -12.01 -1.47
N HIS A 206 -2.44 -13.30 -1.78
CA HIS A 206 -1.13 -13.82 -2.15
C HIS A 206 -0.64 -13.20 -3.47
N GLN A 207 -1.48 -13.10 -4.50
CA GLN A 207 -1.10 -12.45 -5.76
C GLN A 207 -0.72 -10.98 -5.56
N ASP A 208 -1.44 -10.26 -4.71
CA ASP A 208 -1.19 -8.84 -4.47
C ASP A 208 0.06 -8.62 -3.60
N LEU A 209 0.39 -9.55 -2.69
CA LEU A 209 1.69 -9.61 -2.03
C LEU A 209 2.84 -9.82 -3.02
N VAL A 210 2.69 -10.74 -3.98
CA VAL A 210 3.70 -10.99 -5.03
C VAL A 210 3.88 -9.78 -5.94
N ARG A 211 2.78 -9.10 -6.29
CA ARG A 211 2.78 -7.94 -7.21
C ARG A 211 3.31 -6.65 -6.59
N GLY A 212 3.58 -6.60 -5.29
CA GLY A 212 4.04 -5.36 -4.69
C GLY A 212 2.93 -4.44 -4.18
N ALA A 213 1.69 -4.94 -3.97
CA ALA A 213 0.55 -4.11 -3.58
C ALA A 213 0.82 -3.30 -2.29
N PRO A 214 0.25 -2.09 -2.14
CA PRO A 214 0.50 -1.22 -0.99
C PRO A 214 0.02 -1.86 0.33
N ILE A 215 0.74 -1.62 1.43
CA ILE A 215 0.44 -2.21 2.76
C ILE A 215 -0.96 -1.86 3.25
N SER A 216 -1.47 -0.66 2.94
CA SER A 216 -2.83 -0.24 3.28
C SER A 216 -3.90 -1.12 2.64
N GLN A 217 -3.69 -1.52 1.38
CA GLN A 217 -4.54 -2.47 0.67
C GLN A 217 -4.42 -3.87 1.29
N LEU A 218 -3.19 -4.36 1.49
CA LEU A 218 -2.94 -5.67 2.11
C LEU A 218 -3.57 -5.79 3.51
N ARG A 219 -3.57 -4.71 4.29
CA ARG A 219 -4.21 -4.68 5.61
C ARG A 219 -5.72 -4.90 5.51
N GLN A 220 -6.37 -4.20 4.58
CA GLN A 220 -7.80 -4.36 4.35
C GLN A 220 -8.12 -5.79 3.91
N GLU A 221 -7.35 -6.34 2.97
CA GLU A 221 -7.53 -7.70 2.47
C GLU A 221 -7.33 -8.76 3.56
N ILE A 222 -6.38 -8.58 4.47
CA ILE A 222 -6.18 -9.48 5.61
C ILE A 222 -7.33 -9.40 6.61
N ASP A 223 -7.83 -8.20 6.91
CA ASP A 223 -8.99 -8.04 7.81
C ASP A 223 -10.24 -8.70 7.19
N GLU A 224 -10.48 -8.50 5.89
CA GLU A 224 -11.55 -9.18 5.14
C GLU A 224 -11.38 -10.71 5.13
N LEU A 225 -10.15 -11.20 4.94
CA LEU A 225 -9.84 -12.63 4.97
C LEU A 225 -10.11 -13.24 6.36
N TYR A 226 -9.80 -12.51 7.43
CA TYR A 226 -10.07 -12.93 8.80
C TYR A 226 -11.56 -13.01 9.10
N ASP A 227 -12.36 -12.05 8.62
CA ASP A 227 -13.81 -12.05 8.78
C ASP A 227 -14.47 -13.20 8.00
N ASN A 228 -14.01 -13.45 6.77
CA ASN A 228 -14.43 -14.61 5.98
C ASN A 228 -14.09 -15.93 6.70
N TRP A 229 -12.88 -16.03 7.28
CA TRP A 229 -12.48 -17.20 8.06
C TRP A 229 -13.40 -17.43 9.26
N ARG A 230 -13.74 -16.37 9.99
CA ARG A 230 -14.61 -16.44 11.17
C ARG A 230 -16.01 -16.95 10.81
N ALA A 231 -16.55 -16.53 9.66
CA ALA A 231 -17.82 -17.04 9.14
C ALA A 231 -17.74 -18.54 8.82
N VAL A 232 -16.71 -18.98 8.09
CA VAL A 232 -16.48 -20.39 7.74
C VAL A 232 -16.31 -21.25 9.00
N TYR A 233 -15.48 -20.83 9.94
CA TYR A 233 -15.22 -21.56 11.18
C TYR A 233 -16.51 -21.84 11.97
N GLY A 234 -17.46 -20.89 11.98
CA GLY A 234 -18.77 -21.06 12.60
C GLY A 234 -19.61 -22.22 12.03
N TYR A 235 -19.38 -22.60 10.77
CA TYR A 235 -19.99 -23.78 10.16
C TYR A 235 -19.20 -25.07 10.43
N LEU A 236 -17.87 -25.01 10.35
CA LEU A 236 -17.01 -26.19 10.52
C LEU A 236 -17.16 -26.85 11.89
N VAL A 237 -17.38 -26.06 12.95
CA VAL A 237 -17.60 -26.58 14.32
C VAL A 237 -18.85 -27.46 14.42
N LYS A 238 -19.81 -27.30 13.49
CA LYS A 238 -21.04 -28.10 13.44
C LYS A 238 -20.84 -29.48 12.82
N CYS A 239 -19.67 -29.77 12.24
CA CYS A 239 -19.36 -31.07 11.68
C CYS A 239 -19.30 -32.14 12.78
N GLN A 240 -20.12 -33.19 12.60
CA GLN A 240 -20.13 -34.38 13.48
C GLN A 240 -19.76 -35.67 12.73
N THR A 241 -19.31 -35.55 11.49
CA THR A 241 -18.96 -36.68 10.62
C THR A 241 -17.51 -37.12 10.81
N GLN A 242 -17.10 -38.11 10.01
CA GLN A 242 -15.72 -38.60 9.96
C GLN A 242 -14.72 -37.54 9.45
N ASP A 243 -15.18 -36.45 8.83
CA ASP A 243 -14.34 -35.35 8.35
C ASP A 243 -13.91 -34.37 9.46
N ARG A 244 -14.57 -34.41 10.62
CA ARG A 244 -14.30 -33.50 11.76
C ARG A 244 -12.81 -33.43 12.15
N PRO A 245 -12.03 -34.53 12.22
CA PRO A 245 -10.61 -34.47 12.54
C PRO A 245 -9.78 -33.74 11.46
N THR A 246 -10.14 -33.92 10.18
CA THR A 246 -9.46 -33.27 9.05
C THR A 246 -9.72 -31.77 9.05
N LEU A 247 -11.00 -31.38 9.16
CA LEU A 247 -11.41 -29.97 9.25
C LEU A 247 -10.82 -29.29 10.50
N GLY A 248 -10.79 -29.99 11.64
CA GLY A 248 -10.18 -29.49 12.87
C GLY A 248 -8.68 -29.24 12.73
N ARG A 249 -7.94 -30.14 12.07
CA ARG A 249 -6.50 -29.98 11.81
C ARG A 249 -6.22 -28.78 10.91
N LEU A 250 -6.97 -28.63 9.81
CA LEU A 250 -6.85 -27.48 8.92
C LEU A 250 -7.13 -26.17 9.67
N SER A 251 -8.22 -26.14 10.44
CA SER A 251 -8.60 -24.98 11.27
C SER A 251 -7.51 -24.59 12.28
N SER A 252 -6.88 -25.58 12.93
CA SER A 252 -5.82 -25.37 13.92
C SER A 252 -4.52 -24.82 13.34
N ARG A 253 -4.29 -24.99 12.02
CA ARG A 253 -3.13 -24.45 11.30
C ARG A 253 -3.45 -23.11 10.65
N LEU A 254 -4.66 -22.95 10.13
CA LEU A 254 -5.10 -21.74 9.44
C LEU A 254 -5.29 -20.55 10.40
N THR A 255 -5.88 -20.78 11.57
CA THR A 255 -6.12 -19.72 12.57
C THR A 255 -4.83 -19.01 13.01
N PRO A 256 -3.77 -19.71 13.47
CA PRO A 256 -2.52 -19.06 13.86
C PRO A 256 -1.83 -18.39 12.67
N ALA A 257 -1.84 -18.99 11.48
CA ALA A 257 -1.24 -18.38 10.29
C ALA A 257 -1.90 -17.04 9.91
N LEU A 258 -3.24 -16.96 9.97
CA LEU A 258 -3.97 -15.71 9.73
C LEU A 258 -3.68 -14.64 10.79
N VAL A 259 -3.56 -15.04 12.07
CA VAL A 259 -3.20 -14.12 13.15
C VAL A 259 -1.78 -13.60 12.97
N GLU A 260 -0.82 -14.49 12.64
CA GLU A 260 0.56 -14.15 12.38
C GLU A 260 0.67 -13.15 11.22
N LEU A 261 0.00 -13.42 10.09
CA LEU A 261 -0.01 -12.51 8.94
C LEU A 261 -0.60 -11.14 9.29
N ARG A 262 -1.65 -11.10 10.11
CA ARG A 262 -2.25 -9.85 10.60
C ARG A 262 -1.32 -9.08 11.53
N THR A 263 -0.57 -9.77 12.39
CA THR A 263 0.40 -9.13 13.30
C THR A 263 1.58 -8.52 12.53
N MET A 264 2.05 -9.17 11.46
CA MET A 264 3.13 -8.66 10.61
C MET A 264 2.79 -7.33 9.92
N ILE A 265 1.51 -7.05 9.67
CA ILE A 265 1.04 -5.81 9.00
C ILE A 265 0.52 -4.76 10.00
N THR A 266 0.27 -5.15 11.25
CA THR A 266 -0.27 -4.24 12.28
C THR A 266 0.81 -3.52 13.09
N GLN A 267 2.00 -4.11 13.18
CA GLN A 267 3.23 -3.49 13.71
C GLN A 267 3.77 -2.46 12.70
#